data_AF-A0A7R9HRD4-F1
#
_entry.id   AF-A0A7R9HRD4-F1
#
_cell.length_a   1.000
_cell.length_b   1.000
_cell.length_c   1.000
_cell.angle_alpha   90.00
_cell.angle_beta   90.00
_cell.angle_gamma   90.00
#
_symmetry.space_group_name_H-M   'P 1'
#
loop_
_entity.id
_entity.type
_entity.pdbx_description
1 polymer ?
#
loop_
_entity_poly.entity_id
_entity_poly.type
_entity_poly.pdbx_seq_one_letter_code
_entity_poly.pdbx_strand_id
1 'polypeptide(L)'
;MQASSSDGVCAKCSKQAKSRCSSCEKVYYCSLEHQQQHWPEHERECATYKVLVREHVGRYGVASRDLEAGKVVFTESAVAVGPKVDSPPLCLGCYAFVDGSSLCTLCGWPVCGPQCQDSPQHATNECPIFKEAGVKFQSVEDFNIPSPQYECIAPLRALLSRESNLDRWDAEVTVMEAHNSKRRETDVWGVNQVNTVDFLRKQCKLADSSRTPFNDLSKYSSRKSHELPSMTCLTTAHEHLTNSLQRPVQIQLTNIS
;
A
#
# COMPACT_ATOMS: atom_id res chain seq x y z
N MET A 1 -31.08 -34.48 11.60
CA MET A 1 -31.39 -33.54 10.50
C MET A 1 -30.37 -33.80 9.41
N GLN A 2 -30.81 -34.29 8.25
CA GLN A 2 -29.95 -34.74 7.16
C GLN A 2 -29.32 -33.53 6.45
N ALA A 3 -27.99 -33.53 6.30
CA ALA A 3 -27.29 -32.61 5.45
C ALA A 3 -27.64 -32.92 3.99
N SER A 4 -28.30 -31.99 3.30
CA SER A 4 -28.55 -32.08 1.87
C SER A 4 -27.23 -31.95 1.12
N SER A 5 -26.63 -33.09 0.77
CA SER A 5 -25.42 -33.19 -0.04
C SER A 5 -25.76 -32.87 -1.50
N SER A 6 -25.59 -31.62 -1.91
CA SER A 6 -25.59 -31.27 -3.33
C SER A 6 -24.30 -31.80 -3.95
N ASP A 7 -24.37 -32.93 -4.62
CA ASP A 7 -23.27 -33.43 -5.44
C ASP A 7 -23.19 -32.60 -6.74
N GLY A 8 -21.99 -32.19 -7.12
CA GLY A 8 -21.73 -31.46 -8.36
C GLY A 8 -20.74 -32.19 -9.26
N VAL A 9 -20.45 -31.60 -10.42
CA VAL A 9 -19.47 -32.14 -11.39
C VAL A 9 -18.20 -31.30 -11.34
N CYS A 10 -17.05 -31.96 -11.27
CA CYS A 10 -15.75 -31.29 -11.25
C CYS A 10 -15.52 -30.52 -12.55
N ALA A 11 -15.27 -29.20 -12.44
CA ALA A 11 -15.04 -28.35 -13.62
C ALA A 11 -13.81 -28.72 -14.45
N LYS A 12 -12.86 -29.48 -13.90
CA LYS A 12 -11.65 -29.90 -14.64
C LYS A 12 -11.80 -31.26 -15.33
N CYS A 13 -12.30 -32.27 -14.62
CA CYS A 13 -12.30 -33.67 -15.09
C CYS A 13 -13.69 -34.24 -15.34
N SER A 14 -14.75 -33.46 -15.10
CA SER A 14 -16.15 -33.86 -15.24
C SER A 14 -16.60 -35.06 -14.39
N LYS A 15 -15.82 -35.45 -13.37
CA LYS A 15 -16.20 -36.49 -12.39
C LYS A 15 -17.00 -35.90 -11.23
N GLN A 16 -17.71 -36.75 -10.48
CA GLN A 16 -18.46 -36.33 -9.29
C GLN A 16 -17.54 -35.63 -8.28
N ALA A 17 -18.03 -34.51 -7.75
CA ALA A 17 -17.32 -33.63 -6.85
C ALA A 17 -18.22 -33.24 -5.68
N LYS A 18 -17.66 -33.25 -4.48
CA LYS A 18 -18.36 -32.91 -3.23
C LYS A 18 -17.97 -31.54 -2.69
N SER A 19 -16.84 -31.00 -3.13
CA SER A 19 -16.31 -29.73 -2.65
C SER A 19 -16.61 -28.62 -3.65
N ARG A 20 -17.09 -27.48 -3.14
CA ARG A 20 -17.29 -26.26 -3.92
C ARG A 20 -16.12 -25.31 -3.72
N CYS A 21 -15.91 -24.40 -4.66
CA CYS A 21 -15.05 -23.24 -4.43
C CYS A 21 -15.53 -22.50 -3.18
N SER A 22 -14.65 -22.32 -2.18
CA SER A 22 -14.99 -21.66 -0.92
C SER A 22 -15.30 -20.17 -1.06
N SER A 23 -14.89 -19.55 -2.16
CA SER A 23 -15.16 -18.14 -2.43
C SER A 23 -16.50 -17.96 -3.15
N CYS A 24 -16.67 -18.57 -4.33
CA CYS A 24 -17.86 -18.33 -5.15
C CYS A 24 -19.02 -19.30 -4.89
N GLU A 25 -18.73 -20.50 -4.37
CA GLU A 25 -19.65 -21.63 -4.20
C GLU A 25 -20.36 -22.11 -5.49
N LYS A 26 -20.00 -21.55 -6.66
CA LYS A 26 -20.64 -21.85 -7.95
C LYS A 26 -20.04 -23.06 -8.69
N VAL A 27 -18.77 -23.36 -8.43
CA VAL A 27 -18.01 -24.40 -9.16
C VAL A 27 -17.56 -25.50 -8.21
N TYR A 28 -17.58 -26.74 -8.68
CA TYR A 28 -17.21 -27.92 -7.90
C TYR A 28 -15.87 -28.51 -8.34
N TYR A 29 -15.14 -29.08 -7.38
CA TYR A 29 -13.87 -29.77 -7.61
C TYR A 29 -13.82 -31.07 -6.81
N CYS A 30 -13.28 -32.13 -7.44
CA CYS A 30 -13.05 -33.39 -6.73
C CYS A 30 -11.74 -33.39 -5.94
N SER A 31 -10.84 -32.44 -6.19
CA SER A 31 -9.56 -32.26 -5.50
C SER A 31 -9.08 -30.80 -5.58
N LEU A 32 -8.20 -30.40 -4.64
CA LEU A 32 -7.53 -29.10 -4.66
C LEU A 32 -6.67 -28.92 -5.93
N GLU A 33 -6.06 -30.00 -6.40
CA GLU A 33 -5.25 -30.00 -7.63
C GLU A 33 -6.06 -29.57 -8.85
N HIS A 34 -7.27 -30.12 -9.03
CA HIS A 34 -8.14 -29.71 -10.14
C HIS A 34 -8.66 -28.28 -10.00
N GLN A 35 -8.81 -27.78 -8.77
CA GLN A 35 -9.10 -26.36 -8.54
C GLN A 35 -7.95 -25.49 -9.01
N GLN A 36 -6.71 -25.82 -8.65
CA GLN A 36 -5.51 -25.07 -9.08
C GLN A 36 -5.35 -25.08 -10.60
N GLN A 37 -5.60 -26.23 -11.25
CA GLN A 37 -5.52 -26.35 -12.71
C GLN A 37 -6.63 -25.62 -13.49
N HIS A 38 -7.76 -25.32 -12.85
CA HIS A 38 -8.86 -24.55 -13.44
C HIS A 38 -8.85 -23.08 -12.97
N TRP A 39 -8.05 -22.73 -11.95
CA TRP A 39 -8.00 -21.39 -11.38
C TRP A 39 -7.74 -20.27 -12.40
N PRO A 40 -6.82 -20.40 -13.38
CA PRO A 40 -6.58 -19.34 -14.37
C PRO A 40 -7.82 -18.96 -15.21
N GLU A 41 -8.73 -19.91 -15.42
CA GLU A 41 -10.01 -19.71 -16.11
C GLU A 41 -11.07 -19.18 -15.11
N HIS A 42 -11.16 -19.81 -13.93
CA HIS A 42 -12.19 -19.52 -12.95
C HIS A 42 -12.01 -18.21 -12.17
N GLU A 43 -10.78 -17.76 -11.91
CA GLU A 43 -10.47 -16.63 -11.02
C GLU A 43 -11.25 -15.37 -11.39
N ARG A 44 -11.35 -15.07 -12.69
CA ARG A 44 -12.09 -13.93 -13.23
C ARG A 44 -13.60 -14.04 -12.99
N GLU A 45 -14.15 -15.25 -13.01
CA GLU A 45 -15.57 -15.52 -12.73
C GLU A 45 -15.86 -15.66 -11.23
N CYS A 46 -14.83 -16.02 -10.45
CA CYS A 46 -14.88 -16.18 -9.00
C CYS A 46 -14.82 -14.84 -8.25
N ALA A 47 -14.35 -13.78 -8.92
CA ALA A 47 -14.23 -12.44 -8.36
C ALA A 47 -15.57 -11.96 -7.79
N THR A 48 -15.54 -11.36 -6.60
CA THR A 48 -16.69 -10.77 -5.88
C THR A 48 -17.12 -9.42 -6.43
N TYR A 49 -16.25 -8.76 -7.21
CA TYR A 49 -16.48 -7.47 -7.83
C TYR A 49 -15.87 -7.42 -9.22
N LYS A 50 -16.31 -6.46 -10.03
CA LYS A 50 -15.73 -6.09 -11.33
C LYS A 50 -15.50 -4.58 -11.38
N VAL A 51 -14.50 -4.15 -12.14
CA VAL A 51 -14.22 -2.74 -12.37
C VAL A 51 -14.89 -2.29 -13.67
N LEU A 52 -15.67 -1.23 -13.59
CA LEU A 52 -16.33 -0.57 -14.73
C LEU A 52 -15.81 0.87 -14.87
N VAL A 53 -16.13 1.52 -16.00
CA VAL A 53 -15.73 2.90 -16.29
C VAL A 53 -16.98 3.73 -16.63
N ARG A 54 -17.05 4.96 -16.12
CA ARG A 54 -18.10 5.94 -16.44
C ARG A 54 -17.48 7.33 -16.60
N GLU A 55 -17.95 8.08 -17.58
CA GLU A 55 -17.35 9.35 -18.05
C GLU A 55 -16.98 10.34 -16.93
N HIS A 56 -17.87 10.63 -15.99
CA HIS A 56 -17.64 11.67 -14.98
C HIS A 56 -16.98 11.21 -13.67
N VAL A 57 -16.90 9.90 -13.43
CA VAL A 57 -16.39 9.33 -12.16
C VAL A 57 -15.15 8.45 -12.37
N GLY A 58 -14.81 8.12 -13.61
CA GLY A 58 -13.69 7.24 -13.93
C GLY A 58 -13.99 5.77 -13.60
N ARG A 59 -12.98 5.07 -13.06
CA ARG A 59 -13.09 3.65 -12.68
C ARG A 59 -13.87 3.50 -11.38
N TYR A 60 -14.77 2.51 -11.33
CA TYR A 60 -15.53 2.19 -10.13
C TYR A 60 -15.76 0.69 -10.01
N GLY A 61 -15.78 0.19 -8.77
CA GLY A 61 -16.08 -1.20 -8.47
C GLY A 61 -17.59 -1.43 -8.38
N VAL A 62 -18.08 -2.52 -8.95
CA VAL A 62 -19.44 -3.02 -8.73
C VAL A 62 -19.40 -4.48 -8.32
N ALA A 63 -20.30 -4.89 -7.44
CA ALA A 63 -20.43 -6.29 -7.07
C ALA A 63 -20.78 -7.14 -8.31
N SER A 64 -20.16 -8.33 -8.42
CA SER A 64 -20.44 -9.29 -9.49
C SER A 64 -21.55 -10.28 -9.12
N ARG A 65 -21.96 -10.28 -7.85
CA ARG A 65 -22.97 -11.12 -7.20
C ARG A 65 -23.43 -10.46 -5.91
N ASP A 66 -24.46 -11.02 -5.29
CA ASP A 66 -24.85 -10.64 -3.94
C ASP A 66 -23.71 -10.95 -2.95
N LEU A 67 -23.47 -10.03 -2.03
CA LEU A 67 -22.39 -10.11 -1.06
C LEU A 67 -22.99 -10.11 0.34
N GLU A 68 -22.58 -11.09 1.14
CA GLU A 68 -22.98 -11.19 2.54
C GLU A 68 -22.20 -10.20 3.40
N ALA A 69 -22.89 -9.59 4.36
CA ALA A 69 -22.26 -8.72 5.35
C ALA A 69 -21.18 -9.47 6.13
N GLY A 70 -20.05 -8.80 6.39
CA GLY A 70 -18.89 -9.37 7.08
C GLY A 70 -17.98 -10.25 6.21
N LYS A 71 -18.35 -10.59 4.96
CA LYS A 71 -17.42 -11.28 4.05
C LYS A 71 -16.44 -10.29 3.41
N VAL A 72 -15.19 -10.72 3.28
CA VAL A 72 -14.14 -9.97 2.60
C VAL A 72 -14.43 -9.90 1.11
N VAL A 73 -14.52 -8.68 0.57
CA VAL A 73 -14.73 -8.43 -0.86
C VAL A 73 -13.41 -8.56 -1.60
N PHE A 74 -12.37 -7.87 -1.16
CA PHE A 74 -11.04 -8.03 -1.71
C PHE A 74 -9.97 -7.77 -0.64
N THR A 75 -8.76 -8.17 -0.98
CA THR A 75 -7.59 -8.06 -0.13
C THR A 75 -6.43 -7.54 -0.97
N GLU A 76 -5.73 -6.51 -0.48
CA GLU A 76 -4.63 -5.87 -1.20
C GLU A 76 -3.45 -5.64 -0.24
N SER A 77 -2.23 -5.86 -0.72
CA SER A 77 -1.00 -5.52 0.00
C SER A 77 -0.53 -4.14 -0.42
N ALA A 78 -0.11 -3.30 0.53
CA ALA A 78 0.42 -1.97 0.21
C ALA A 78 1.63 -2.05 -0.73
N VAL A 79 1.78 -1.07 -1.62
CA VAL A 79 2.98 -0.92 -2.45
C VAL A 79 4.14 -0.39 -1.62
N ALA A 80 3.86 0.58 -0.74
CA ALA A 80 4.78 1.02 0.29
C ALA A 80 4.05 1.47 1.56
N VAL A 81 4.77 1.45 2.67
CA VAL A 81 4.29 1.89 3.99
C VAL A 81 5.20 3.00 4.49
N GLY A 82 4.63 4.06 5.03
CA GLY A 82 5.40 5.11 5.67
C GLY A 82 4.60 5.98 6.64
N PRO A 83 5.30 6.91 7.32
CA PRO A 83 4.69 7.85 8.25
C PRO A 83 3.73 8.82 7.56
N LYS A 84 2.75 9.33 8.31
CA LYS A 84 1.80 10.32 7.81
C LYS A 84 2.49 11.66 7.57
N VAL A 85 1.98 12.44 6.63
CA VAL A 85 2.50 13.78 6.29
C VAL A 85 2.49 14.74 7.49
N ASP A 86 1.67 14.48 8.50
CA ASP A 86 1.59 15.25 9.77
C ASP A 86 1.96 14.39 10.99
N SER A 87 2.75 13.32 10.83
CA SER A 87 3.17 12.53 11.98
C SER A 87 4.27 13.24 12.78
N PRO A 88 4.32 13.05 14.10
CA PRO A 88 5.54 13.31 14.85
C PRO A 88 6.68 12.39 14.37
N PRO A 89 7.93 12.64 14.79
CA PRO A 89 9.00 11.69 14.55
C PRO A 89 8.67 10.29 15.08
N LEU A 90 8.91 9.27 14.26
CA LEU A 90 8.66 7.87 14.56
C LEU A 90 9.89 7.04 14.24
N CYS A 91 10.05 5.90 14.91
CA CYS A 91 11.04 4.92 14.52
C CYS A 91 10.79 4.44 13.08
N LEU A 92 11.79 4.54 12.22
CA LEU A 92 11.64 4.13 10.81
C LEU A 92 11.52 2.61 10.60
N GLY A 93 11.88 1.80 11.59
CA GLY A 93 11.74 0.34 11.54
C GLY A 93 10.35 -0.16 11.98
N CYS A 94 9.78 0.40 13.05
CA CYS A 94 8.55 -0.11 13.67
C CYS A 94 7.42 0.91 13.83
N TYR A 95 7.65 2.19 13.49
CA TYR A 95 6.72 3.31 13.64
C TYR A 95 6.28 3.63 15.08
N ALA A 96 6.96 3.12 16.09
CA ALA A 96 6.76 3.57 17.46
C ALA A 96 7.23 5.02 17.63
N PHE A 97 6.61 5.77 18.54
CA PHE A 97 7.09 7.10 18.92
C PHE A 97 8.53 7.04 19.44
N VAL A 98 9.29 8.09 19.15
CA VAL A 98 10.69 8.25 19.56
C VAL A 98 10.87 9.59 20.23
N ASP A 99 11.91 9.72 21.03
CA ASP A 99 12.29 10.94 21.76
C ASP A 99 13.65 11.51 21.29
N GLY A 100 14.21 10.94 20.23
CA GLY A 100 15.53 11.30 19.69
C GLY A 100 16.72 10.69 20.42
N SER A 101 16.51 9.87 21.46
CA SER A 101 17.58 9.22 22.23
C SER A 101 18.39 8.21 21.41
N SER A 102 17.77 7.62 20.39
CA SER A 102 18.35 6.56 19.57
C SER A 102 18.23 6.89 18.08
N LEU A 103 19.38 6.92 17.40
CA LEU A 103 19.50 7.17 15.97
C LEU A 103 20.22 6.00 15.31
N CYS A 104 19.86 5.73 14.05
CA CYS A 104 20.55 4.75 13.23
C CYS A 104 22.01 5.18 13.05
N THR A 105 22.94 4.29 13.40
CA THR A 105 24.39 4.55 13.34
C THR A 105 24.90 4.75 11.91
N LEU A 106 24.14 4.31 10.90
CA LEU A 106 24.51 4.40 9.49
C LEU A 106 24.04 5.70 8.84
N CYS A 107 22.74 6.02 8.95
CA CYS A 107 22.15 7.18 8.27
C CYS A 107 21.80 8.35 9.20
N GLY A 108 21.79 8.14 10.53
CA GLY A 108 21.48 9.17 11.51
C GLY A 108 19.99 9.49 11.68
N TRP A 109 19.07 8.63 11.21
CA TRP A 109 17.62 8.82 11.38
C TRP A 109 17.06 8.04 12.58
N PRO A 110 15.94 8.49 13.19
CA PRO A 110 15.43 7.87 14.41
C PRO A 110 15.01 6.41 14.25
N VAL A 111 15.47 5.58 15.18
CA VAL A 111 15.10 4.16 15.34
C VAL A 111 15.10 3.81 16.82
N CYS A 112 14.32 2.81 17.24
CA CYS A 112 14.27 2.40 18.65
C CYS A 112 15.56 1.70 19.14
N GLY A 113 16.43 1.24 18.24
CA GLY A 113 17.64 0.49 18.57
C GLY A 113 18.10 -0.44 17.45
N PRO A 114 19.09 -1.32 17.72
CA PRO A 114 19.72 -2.17 16.70
C PRO A 114 18.73 -3.02 15.89
N GLN A 115 17.71 -3.60 16.54
CA GLN A 115 16.69 -4.39 15.83
C GLN A 115 15.92 -3.57 14.78
N CYS A 116 15.60 -2.30 15.08
CA CYS A 116 14.93 -1.42 14.13
C CYS A 116 15.89 -0.79 13.12
N GLN A 117 17.18 -0.71 13.45
CA GLN A 117 18.22 -0.33 12.49
C GLN A 117 18.37 -1.39 11.39
N ASP A 118 18.36 -2.67 11.78
CA ASP A 118 18.56 -3.80 10.86
C ASP A 118 17.24 -4.31 10.24
N SER A 119 16.11 -3.75 10.67
CA SER A 119 14.78 -4.06 10.14
C SER A 119 14.70 -3.73 8.64
N PRO A 120 14.23 -4.64 7.77
CA PRO A 120 14.12 -4.39 6.34
C PRO A 120 13.26 -3.17 5.99
N GLN A 121 12.28 -2.83 6.85
CA GLN A 121 11.45 -1.64 6.68
C GLN A 121 12.28 -0.36 6.62
N HIS A 122 13.44 -0.32 7.29
CA HIS A 122 14.39 0.79 7.26
C HIS A 122 15.67 0.47 6.46
N ALA A 123 16.34 -0.64 6.80
CA ALA A 123 17.68 -1.00 6.35
C ALA A 123 17.81 -1.15 4.83
N THR A 124 16.79 -1.70 4.16
CA THR A 124 16.80 -1.92 2.70
C THR A 124 16.10 -0.80 1.94
N ASN A 125 15.48 0.16 2.62
CA ASN A 125 14.70 1.23 2.03
C ASN A 125 15.48 2.55 2.04
N GLU A 126 15.13 3.49 2.91
CA GLU A 126 15.69 4.85 2.93
C GLU A 126 17.09 4.93 3.54
N CYS A 127 17.50 3.95 4.37
CA CYS A 127 18.77 3.99 5.08
C CYS A 127 20.00 4.15 4.15
N PRO A 128 20.15 3.36 3.06
CA PRO A 128 21.28 3.50 2.14
C PRO A 128 21.29 4.86 1.44
N ILE A 129 20.11 5.37 1.07
CA ILE A 129 19.97 6.65 0.36
C ILE A 129 20.39 7.81 1.25
N PHE A 130 19.91 7.84 2.49
CA PHE A 130 20.29 8.88 3.46
C PHE A 130 21.76 8.80 3.84
N LYS A 131 22.30 7.59 4.02
CA LYS A 131 23.73 7.37 4.27
C LYS A 131 24.60 7.91 3.13
N GLU A 132 24.29 7.54 1.89
CA GLU A 132 25.08 7.94 0.71
C GLU A 132 24.99 9.44 0.44
N ALA A 133 23.80 10.02 0.61
CA ALA A 133 23.59 11.45 0.46
C ALA A 133 24.18 12.28 1.60
N GLY A 134 24.47 11.67 2.76
CA GLY A 134 24.91 12.37 3.97
C GLY A 134 23.79 13.14 4.67
N VAL A 135 22.53 12.76 4.43
CA VAL A 135 21.34 13.44 4.95
C VAL A 135 20.94 12.83 6.28
N LYS A 136 21.17 13.58 7.37
CA LYS A 136 20.84 13.16 8.74
C LYS A 136 19.59 13.86 9.25
N PHE A 137 18.87 13.20 10.15
CA PHE A 137 17.75 13.80 10.86
C PHE A 137 18.22 14.99 11.71
N GLN A 138 17.53 16.12 11.58
CA GLN A 138 17.76 17.30 12.41
C GLN A 138 16.89 17.18 13.66
N SER A 139 17.51 17.23 14.84
CA SER A 139 16.77 17.13 16.10
C SER A 139 15.71 18.22 16.19
N VAL A 140 14.54 17.85 16.69
CA VAL A 140 13.43 18.77 16.96
C VAL A 140 13.38 19.08 18.45
N GLU A 141 12.74 20.19 18.81
CA GLU A 141 12.55 20.59 20.23
C GLU A 141 11.51 19.71 20.93
N ASP A 142 10.43 19.36 20.22
CA ASP A 142 9.37 18.49 20.72
C ASP A 142 9.14 17.33 19.72
N PHE A 143 9.28 16.11 20.22
CA PHE A 143 9.09 14.88 19.45
C PHE A 143 7.62 14.45 19.36
N ASN A 144 6.70 15.19 19.97
CA ASN A 144 5.26 14.90 19.90
C ASN A 144 4.54 15.76 18.86
N ILE A 145 5.22 16.74 18.24
CA ILE A 145 4.64 17.58 17.19
C ILE A 145 5.02 17.07 15.79
N PRO A 146 4.17 17.33 14.77
CA PRO A 146 4.46 16.94 13.39
C PRO A 146 5.82 17.43 12.90
N SER A 147 6.59 16.53 12.28
CA SER A 147 7.91 16.85 11.74
C SER A 147 7.92 16.78 10.20
N PRO A 148 8.09 17.91 9.49
CA PRO A 148 8.13 17.92 8.03
C PRO A 148 9.23 17.04 7.41
N GLN A 149 10.28 16.70 8.18
CA GLN A 149 11.36 15.81 7.72
C GLN A 149 10.83 14.41 7.34
N TYR A 150 9.71 13.98 7.92
CA TYR A 150 9.10 12.69 7.65
C TYR A 150 8.24 12.65 6.37
N GLU A 151 7.88 13.80 5.80
CA GLU A 151 7.01 13.88 4.61
C GLU A 151 7.65 13.23 3.37
N CYS A 152 8.98 13.05 3.36
CA CYS A 152 9.68 12.39 2.26
C CYS A 152 9.71 10.86 2.34
N ILE A 153 9.42 10.26 3.51
CA ILE A 153 9.67 8.84 3.77
C ILE A 153 8.74 7.93 2.96
N ALA A 154 7.41 8.15 3.03
CA ALA A 154 6.47 7.34 2.27
C ALA A 154 6.66 7.48 0.75
N PRO A 155 6.83 8.70 0.17
CA PRO A 155 7.15 8.87 -1.24
C PRO A 155 8.46 8.19 -1.66
N LEU A 156 9.52 8.26 -0.84
CA LEU A 156 10.79 7.59 -1.13
C LEU A 156 10.61 6.07 -1.19
N ARG A 157 9.94 5.48 -0.20
CA ARG A 157 9.66 4.03 -0.18
C ARG A 157 8.80 3.59 -1.35
N ALA A 158 7.83 4.41 -1.76
CA ALA A 158 7.06 4.18 -2.97
C ALA A 158 7.96 4.10 -4.21
N LEU A 159 8.87 5.05 -4.38
CA LEU A 159 9.81 5.06 -5.51
C LEU A 159 10.75 3.85 -5.50
N LEU A 160 11.26 3.44 -4.34
CA LEU A 160 12.10 2.25 -4.21
C LEU A 160 11.32 0.96 -4.53
N SER A 161 10.01 0.91 -4.22
CA SER A 161 9.15 -0.22 -4.61
C SER A 161 9.07 -0.37 -6.14
N ARG A 162 9.05 0.74 -6.88
CA ARG A 162 9.08 0.73 -8.36
C ARG A 162 10.37 0.10 -8.89
N GLU A 163 11.51 0.43 -8.30
CA GLU A 163 12.80 -0.12 -8.73
C GLU A 163 12.90 -1.63 -8.50
N SER A 164 12.22 -2.14 -7.47
CA SER A 164 12.22 -3.58 -7.16
C SER A 164 11.18 -4.37 -7.97
N ASN A 165 10.08 -3.75 -8.42
CA ASN A 165 9.05 -4.42 -9.22
C ASN A 165 8.28 -3.44 -10.14
N LEU A 166 8.80 -3.24 -11.35
CA LEU A 166 8.19 -2.36 -12.35
C LEU A 166 6.82 -2.86 -12.83
N ASP A 167 6.66 -4.16 -13.04
CA ASP A 167 5.39 -4.73 -13.54
C ASP A 167 4.25 -4.48 -12.55
N ARG A 168 4.50 -4.68 -11.25
CA ARG A 168 3.54 -4.36 -10.19
C ARG A 168 3.25 -2.86 -10.13
N TRP A 169 4.29 -2.03 -10.24
CA TRP A 169 4.11 -0.58 -10.25
C TRP A 169 3.21 -0.12 -11.40
N ASP A 170 3.43 -0.63 -12.61
CA ASP A 170 2.63 -0.26 -13.77
C ASP A 170 1.19 -0.78 -13.68
N ALA A 171 1.00 -1.97 -13.09
CA ALA A 171 -0.33 -2.55 -12.88
C ALA A 171 -1.14 -1.83 -11.79
N GLU A 172 -0.51 -1.45 -10.67
CA GLU A 172 -1.22 -0.96 -9.47
C GLU A 172 -1.16 0.56 -9.33
N VAL A 173 -0.01 1.19 -9.63
CA VAL A 173 0.28 2.59 -9.27
C VAL A 173 0.11 3.54 -10.45
N THR A 174 0.68 3.20 -11.62
CA THR A 174 0.63 4.06 -12.82
C THR A 174 -0.82 4.33 -13.26
N VAL A 175 -1.74 3.40 -12.97
CA VAL A 175 -3.17 3.51 -13.30
C VAL A 175 -3.96 4.40 -12.33
N MET A 176 -3.37 4.86 -11.22
CA MET A 176 -4.04 5.69 -10.23
C MET A 176 -4.28 7.12 -10.74
N GLU A 177 -5.42 7.68 -10.38
CA GLU A 177 -5.74 9.07 -10.68
C GLU A 177 -5.05 10.00 -9.68
N ALA A 178 -4.33 11.00 -10.21
CA ALA A 178 -3.52 11.87 -9.38
C ALA A 178 -4.17 13.22 -9.08
N HIS A 179 -5.15 13.64 -9.88
CA HIS A 179 -5.82 14.93 -9.75
C HIS A 179 -4.84 16.13 -9.68
N ASN A 180 -3.71 16.05 -10.39
CA ASN A 180 -2.63 17.03 -10.29
C ASN A 180 -3.10 18.48 -10.58
N SER A 181 -3.99 18.69 -11.55
CA SER A 181 -4.50 20.02 -11.88
C SER A 181 -5.18 20.69 -10.67
N LYS A 182 -6.09 19.98 -9.99
CA LYS A 182 -6.77 20.49 -8.80
C LYS A 182 -5.83 20.64 -7.61
N ARG A 183 -4.86 19.73 -7.45
CA ARG A 183 -3.92 19.77 -6.33
C ARG A 183 -2.96 20.94 -6.40
N ARG A 184 -2.55 21.36 -7.61
CA ARG A 184 -1.70 22.54 -7.83
C ARG A 184 -2.31 23.83 -7.29
N GLU A 185 -3.64 23.89 -7.20
CA GLU A 185 -4.37 25.05 -6.69
C GLU A 185 -4.40 25.12 -5.15
N THR A 186 -3.85 24.11 -4.45
CA THR A 186 -3.84 24.03 -2.99
C THR A 186 -2.50 24.42 -2.39
N ASP A 187 -2.50 25.00 -1.19
CA ASP A 187 -1.28 25.38 -0.46
C ASP A 187 -0.35 24.19 -0.19
N VAL A 188 -0.92 22.99 -0.07
CA VAL A 188 -0.19 21.74 0.14
C VAL A 188 0.77 21.41 -1.00
N TRP A 189 0.49 21.88 -2.23
CA TRP A 189 1.35 21.63 -3.38
C TRP A 189 2.75 22.21 -3.22
N GLY A 190 2.84 23.47 -2.78
CA GLY A 190 4.11 24.14 -2.55
C GLY A 190 4.92 23.48 -1.43
N VAL A 191 4.25 23.11 -0.34
CA VAL A 191 4.86 22.39 0.79
C VAL A 191 5.46 21.07 0.35
N ASN A 192 4.69 20.26 -0.40
CA ASN A 192 5.17 18.99 -0.95
C ASN A 192 6.32 19.15 -1.94
N GLN A 193 6.31 20.23 -2.73
CA GLN A 193 7.40 20.52 -3.65
C GLN A 193 8.72 20.71 -2.88
N VAL A 194 8.70 21.39 -1.74
CA VAL A 194 9.89 21.63 -0.92
C VAL A 194 10.27 20.39 -0.10
N ASN A 195 9.36 19.91 0.73
CA ASN A 195 9.66 18.89 1.75
C ASN A 195 9.82 17.49 1.18
N THR A 196 9.20 17.20 0.03
CA THR A 196 9.28 15.90 -0.62
C THR A 196 10.09 15.98 -1.91
N VAL A 197 9.63 16.73 -2.91
CA VAL A 197 10.19 16.63 -4.27
C VAL A 197 11.61 17.18 -4.33
N ASP A 198 11.81 18.41 -3.88
CA ASP A 198 13.11 19.08 -3.88
C ASP A 198 14.08 18.42 -2.91
N PHE A 199 13.59 18.00 -1.74
CA PHE A 199 14.39 17.23 -0.79
C PHE A 199 14.94 15.94 -1.42
N LEU A 200 14.09 15.10 -2.01
CA LEU A 200 14.53 13.84 -2.63
C LEU A 200 15.43 14.07 -3.85
N ARG A 201 15.11 15.06 -4.68
CA ARG A 201 15.90 15.35 -5.89
C ARG A 201 17.25 15.96 -5.59
N LYS A 202 17.29 16.96 -4.71
CA LYS A 202 18.47 17.81 -4.47
C LYS A 202 19.28 17.30 -3.28
N GLN A 203 18.63 17.06 -2.14
CA GLN A 203 19.32 16.65 -0.90
C GLN A 203 19.68 15.17 -0.93
N CYS A 204 18.73 14.30 -1.32
CA CYS A 204 19.00 12.87 -1.50
C CYS A 204 19.65 12.52 -2.84
N LYS A 205 19.92 13.51 -3.70
CA LYS A 205 20.65 13.38 -4.98
C LYS A 205 20.04 12.39 -5.98
N LEU A 206 18.73 12.15 -5.89
CA LEU A 206 18.10 11.16 -6.75
C LEU A 206 17.85 11.67 -8.18
N ALA A 207 17.95 12.97 -8.43
CA ALA A 207 17.78 13.54 -9.77
C ALA A 207 18.94 13.26 -10.74
N ASP A 208 20.16 13.07 -10.24
CA ASP A 208 21.38 12.82 -11.04
C ASP A 208 21.67 11.32 -11.26
N SER A 209 20.93 10.46 -10.56
CA SER A 209 20.99 9.04 -10.84
C SER A 209 20.32 8.76 -12.19
N SER A 210 20.86 7.83 -12.99
CA SER A 210 20.23 7.33 -14.23
C SER A 210 18.85 6.69 -14.03
N ARG A 211 18.27 6.80 -12.83
CA ARG A 211 16.99 6.28 -12.38
C ARG A 211 15.92 7.33 -12.65
N THR A 212 15.41 7.33 -13.89
CA THR A 212 14.18 8.05 -14.29
C THR A 212 12.99 7.54 -13.45
N PRO A 213 12.48 8.30 -12.44
CA PRO A 213 11.13 8.87 -12.58
C PRO A 213 10.80 10.08 -11.64
N PHE A 214 11.68 11.07 -11.42
CA PHE A 214 11.42 12.10 -10.38
C PHE A 214 10.48 13.26 -10.77
N ASN A 215 9.85 13.22 -11.95
CA ASN A 215 9.07 14.36 -12.46
C ASN A 215 7.61 14.41 -11.99
N ASP A 216 7.11 13.37 -11.30
CA ASP A 216 5.69 13.31 -10.89
C ASP A 216 5.48 12.73 -9.49
N LEU A 217 6.38 13.08 -8.55
CA LEU A 217 6.24 12.72 -7.13
C LEU A 217 5.02 13.37 -6.45
N SER A 218 4.52 14.46 -7.05
CA SER A 218 3.37 15.22 -6.56
C SER A 218 2.08 14.39 -6.46
N LYS A 219 1.96 13.29 -7.22
CA LYS A 219 0.80 12.38 -7.16
C LYS A 219 0.69 11.67 -5.80
N TYR A 220 1.79 11.48 -5.09
CA TYR A 220 1.86 10.52 -3.98
C TYR A 220 1.85 11.16 -2.58
N SER A 221 1.91 12.49 -2.48
CA SER A 221 1.84 13.21 -1.18
C SER A 221 0.43 13.78 -0.92
N SER A 222 -0.54 12.92 -0.60
CA SER A 222 -1.92 13.32 -0.31
C SER A 222 -2.18 13.34 1.21
N ARG A 223 -2.59 14.50 1.76
CA ARG A 223 -2.99 14.67 3.18
C ARG A 223 -4.43 14.20 3.49
N LYS A 224 -5.25 13.86 2.49
CA LYS A 224 -6.65 13.45 2.71
C LYS A 224 -6.74 11.95 3.02
N SER A 225 -6.58 11.60 4.28
CA SER A 225 -6.84 10.25 4.82
C SER A 225 -8.33 9.89 4.90
N HIS A 226 -9.25 10.75 4.45
CA HIS A 226 -10.70 10.60 4.69
C HIS A 226 -11.60 10.65 3.46
N GLU A 227 -11.06 10.78 2.26
CA GLU A 227 -11.83 10.59 1.02
C GLU A 227 -11.00 9.76 0.07
N LEU A 228 -11.15 8.43 0.15
CA LEU A 228 -10.50 7.44 -0.71
C LEU A 228 -10.89 7.65 -2.18
N PRO A 229 -10.01 8.14 -3.07
CA PRO A 229 -10.17 7.96 -4.50
C PRO A 229 -9.36 6.70 -4.83
N SER A 230 -10.02 5.55 -4.78
CA SER A 230 -9.57 4.23 -5.27
C SER A 230 -8.07 3.86 -5.15
N MET A 231 -7.82 2.76 -4.44
CA MET A 231 -6.60 1.93 -4.45
C MET A 231 -5.50 2.39 -3.48
N THR A 232 -5.28 1.55 -2.47
CA THR A 232 -4.45 1.71 -1.28
C THR A 232 -2.95 1.56 -1.61
N CYS A 233 -2.40 2.43 -2.45
CA CYS A 233 -0.99 2.33 -2.85
C CYS A 233 0.00 2.75 -1.74
N LEU A 234 -0.42 3.58 -0.80
CA LEU A 234 0.38 3.97 0.37
C LEU A 234 -0.43 3.81 1.64
N THR A 235 -0.05 2.87 2.50
CA THR A 235 -0.62 2.78 3.83
C THR A 235 0.16 3.70 4.78
N THR A 236 -0.59 4.55 5.46
CA THR A 236 -0.05 5.39 6.52
C THR A 236 0.02 4.59 7.81
N ALA A 237 1.17 4.61 8.47
CA ALA A 237 1.28 4.08 9.82
C ALA A 237 0.45 4.93 10.80
N HIS A 238 -0.66 4.38 11.32
CA HIS A 238 -1.43 4.99 12.40
C HIS A 238 -0.93 4.50 13.77
N GLU A 239 -1.11 5.37 14.78
CA GLU A 239 -0.58 5.34 16.15
C GLU A 239 -0.79 4.01 16.93
N HIS A 240 -1.68 3.12 16.48
CA HIS A 240 -2.03 1.87 17.16
C HIS A 240 -1.84 0.58 16.35
N LEU A 241 -1.28 0.64 15.14
CA LEU A 241 -1.32 -0.48 14.18
C LEU A 241 0.06 -1.03 13.75
N THR A 242 1.10 -0.83 14.56
CA THR A 242 2.52 -1.12 14.23
C THR A 242 2.80 -2.55 13.71
N ASN A 243 2.05 -3.57 14.15
CA ASN A 243 2.19 -4.97 13.69
C ASN A 243 1.25 -5.39 12.54
N SER A 244 0.34 -4.52 12.11
CA SER A 244 -0.68 -4.84 11.10
C SER A 244 -0.45 -4.17 9.74
N LEU A 245 0.46 -3.20 9.64
CA LEU A 245 0.66 -2.38 8.43
C LEU A 245 1.26 -3.15 7.26
N GLN A 246 1.83 -4.34 7.49
CA GLN A 246 2.28 -5.26 6.45
C GLN A 246 1.26 -6.35 6.13
N ARG A 247 0.15 -6.43 6.87
CA ARG A 247 -0.93 -7.36 6.55
C ARG A 247 -1.75 -6.77 5.43
N PRO A 248 -2.24 -7.61 4.51
CA PRO A 248 -3.13 -7.14 3.47
C PRO A 248 -4.36 -6.44 4.06
N VAL A 249 -4.72 -5.28 3.49
CA VAL A 249 -5.94 -4.55 3.85
C VAL A 249 -7.13 -5.32 3.32
N GLN A 250 -8.13 -5.55 4.17
CA GLN A 250 -9.37 -6.23 3.80
C GLN A 250 -10.52 -5.22 3.74
N ILE A 251 -11.20 -5.16 2.60
CA ILE A 251 -12.47 -4.44 2.51
C ILE A 251 -13.60 -5.44 2.76
N GLN A 252 -14.40 -5.18 3.78
CA GLN A 252 -15.59 -5.96 4.14
C GLN A 252 -16.84 -5.09 3.99
N LEU A 253 -17.97 -5.70 3.65
CA LEU A 253 -19.25 -5.01 3.70
C LEU A 253 -19.74 -4.95 5.15
N THR A 254 -20.00 -3.74 5.63
CA THR A 254 -20.75 -3.49 6.86
C THR A 254 -22.24 -3.39 6.54
N ASN A 255 -23.10 -3.76 7.49
CA ASN A 255 -24.55 -3.58 7.32
C ASN A 255 -24.85 -2.10 7.09
N ILE A 256 -25.51 -1.80 5.98
CA ILE A 256 -26.15 -0.50 5.77
C ILE A 256 -27.51 -0.62 6.48
N SER A 257 -27.60 -0.04 7.68
CA SER A 257 -28.85 0.12 8.43
C SER A 257 -29.72 1.23 7.86
#